data_AF-B1M029-F1
#
_entry.id   AF-B1M029-F1
#
_cell.length_a   1.000
_cell.length_b   1.000
_cell.length_c   1.000
_cell.angle_alpha   90.00
_cell.angle_beta   90.00
_cell.angle_gamma   90.00
#
_symmetry.space_group_name_H-M   'P 1'
#
loop_
_entity.id
_entity.type
_entity.pdbx_description
1 polymer ?
#
loop_
_entity_poly.entity_id
_entity_poly.type
_entity_poly.pdbx_seq_one_letter_code
_entity_poly.pdbx_strand_id
1 'polypeptide(L)'
;MITLLLLAITVAAIAASAAAAVSRPLDEPLPVEASLPAAALGLSWRRLRQVQTRNGTKVLWAGEGDEERYSRAYNVARDALRGVGFSWGTAEREGGRVVPLCWEDPAAAPEALDAALVAADEALARDDLRLARVEQMRREARENSARLVADDSRAALAALRESLDKLHWAWPKKKRAIAEELLREPMELDDVPRVAVAEIAVKLTAQVAEAVAAVRARVAADPVNDWLERARDPEVRLAVHVGLKILSEMDEDRATLDNGYGWGRSHSHAGHVLANLPELSIIEASQGLAAVWRHRKQLRPEIRQSIFGSAEA
;
A
#
# COMPACT_ATOMS: atom_id res chain seq x y z
N MET A 1 14.25 28.69 47.02
CA MET A 1 14.81 29.65 46.04
C MET A 1 14.31 29.42 44.61
N ILE A 2 14.11 28.18 44.15
CA ILE A 2 13.63 27.87 42.79
C ILE A 2 12.19 28.36 42.54
N THR A 3 11.33 28.35 43.56
CA THR A 3 9.92 28.78 43.47
C THR A 3 9.73 30.31 43.31
N LEU A 4 10.65 31.12 43.82
CA LEU A 4 10.60 32.58 43.64
C LEU A 4 11.07 33.01 42.24
N LEU A 5 11.98 32.23 41.64
CA LEU A 5 12.47 32.49 40.29
C LEU A 5 11.39 32.18 39.23
N LEU A 6 10.61 31.11 39.43
CA LEU A 6 9.49 30.76 38.55
C LEU A 6 8.34 31.77 38.65
N LEU A 7 8.08 32.32 39.85
CA LEU A 7 7.08 33.38 40.03
C LEU A 7 7.51 34.70 39.35
N ALA A 8 8.80 35.03 39.38
CA ALA A 8 9.33 36.22 38.71
C ALA A 8 9.26 36.10 37.17
N ILE A 9 9.48 34.90 36.62
CA ILE A 9 9.40 34.64 35.18
C ILE A 9 7.94 34.69 34.68
N THR A 10 6.98 34.17 35.46
CA THR A 10 5.55 34.26 35.08
C THR A 10 5.01 35.68 35.18
N VAL A 11 5.43 36.47 36.19
CA VAL A 11 5.04 37.89 36.30
C VAL A 11 5.67 38.72 35.18
N ALA A 12 6.92 38.45 34.78
CA ALA A 12 7.56 39.13 33.66
C ALA A 12 6.92 38.79 32.30
N ALA A 13 6.48 37.54 32.09
CA ALA A 13 5.75 37.15 30.89
C ALA A 13 4.36 37.81 30.80
N ILE A 14 3.64 37.91 31.93
CA ILE A 14 2.35 38.60 32.01
C ILE A 14 2.52 40.11 31.80
N ALA A 15 3.58 40.72 32.33
CA ALA A 15 3.89 42.14 32.12
C ALA A 15 4.30 42.44 30.66
N ALA A 16 5.03 41.54 29.99
CA ALA A 16 5.38 41.67 28.58
C ALA A 16 4.16 41.52 27.65
N SER A 17 3.23 40.61 27.97
CA SER A 17 1.96 40.49 27.25
C SER A 17 1.02 41.68 27.48
N ALA A 18 1.04 42.28 28.67
CA ALA A 18 0.29 43.51 28.96
C ALA A 18 0.90 44.74 28.27
N ALA A 19 2.24 44.87 28.21
CA ALA A 19 2.91 45.98 27.53
C ALA A 19 2.79 45.91 25.99
N ALA A 20 2.75 44.71 25.41
CA ALA A 20 2.48 44.52 23.98
C ALA A 20 1.02 44.86 23.60
N ALA A 21 0.08 44.76 24.54
CA ALA A 21 -1.31 45.18 24.36
C ALA A 21 -1.50 46.71 24.49
N VAL A 22 -0.59 47.42 25.16
CA VAL A 22 -0.68 48.87 25.45
C VAL A 22 0.00 49.74 24.37
N SER A 23 0.74 49.15 23.43
CA SER A 23 1.52 49.91 22.43
C SER A 23 0.81 50.18 21.10
N ARG A 24 -0.52 49.98 21.02
CA ARG A 24 -1.32 50.49 19.91
C ARG A 24 -2.26 51.57 20.45
N PRO A 25 -2.37 52.75 19.81
CA PRO A 25 -3.40 53.71 20.17
C PRO A 25 -4.74 53.01 19.96
N LEU A 26 -5.41 52.70 21.08
CA LEU A 26 -6.75 52.16 21.13
C LEU A 26 -7.69 53.30 20.73
N ASP A 27 -8.26 53.19 19.53
CA ASP A 27 -9.57 53.78 19.27
C ASP A 27 -10.54 53.30 20.37
N GLU A 28 -11.37 54.21 20.86
CA GLU A 28 -12.31 54.02 21.96
C GLU A 28 -13.05 52.67 21.91
N PRO A 29 -13.34 52.03 23.07
CA PRO A 29 -14.19 50.85 23.10
C PRO A 29 -15.60 51.23 22.61
N LEU A 30 -15.91 50.88 21.36
CA LEU A 30 -17.22 51.08 20.75
C LEU A 30 -18.29 50.28 21.51
N PRO A 31 -19.52 50.81 21.68
CA PRO A 31 -20.60 50.11 22.38
C PRO A 31 -20.92 48.75 21.76
N VAL A 32 -21.30 47.79 22.61
CA VAL A 32 -21.76 46.46 22.22
C VAL A 32 -23.22 46.55 21.75
N GLU A 33 -23.41 46.91 20.50
CA GLU A 33 -24.60 46.53 19.74
C GLU A 33 -24.12 45.49 18.73
N ALA A 34 -24.19 44.22 19.13
CA ALA A 34 -23.63 43.11 18.38
C ALA A 34 -24.55 42.76 17.21
N SER A 35 -23.99 42.73 16.01
CA SER A 35 -24.57 42.01 14.90
C SER A 35 -23.45 41.16 14.26
N LEU A 36 -23.80 39.98 13.76
CA LEU A 36 -23.02 38.74 13.62
C LEU A 36 -23.08 37.81 14.85
N PRO A 37 -23.72 36.62 14.73
CA PRO A 37 -23.74 35.64 15.82
C PRO A 37 -22.33 35.19 16.21
N ALA A 38 -22.04 35.18 17.51
CA ALA A 38 -20.71 34.90 18.04
C ALA A 38 -20.12 33.55 17.59
N ALA A 39 -20.96 32.57 17.23
CA ALA A 39 -20.58 31.23 16.81
C ALA A 39 -21.00 30.87 15.35
N ALA A 40 -21.24 31.87 14.50
CA ALA A 40 -21.70 31.62 13.13
C ALA A 40 -20.73 30.71 12.35
N LEU A 41 -21.28 29.70 11.67
CA LEU A 41 -20.52 28.74 10.83
C LEU A 41 -19.41 27.97 11.58
N GLY A 42 -19.54 27.82 12.90
CA GLY A 42 -18.58 27.07 13.74
C GLY A 42 -17.32 27.86 14.09
N LEU A 43 -17.27 29.15 13.78
CA LEU A 43 -16.16 30.04 14.08
C LEU A 43 -16.51 31.01 15.20
N SER A 44 -15.50 31.43 15.95
CA SER A 44 -15.59 32.57 16.86
C SER A 44 -15.25 33.85 16.13
N TRP A 45 -16.14 34.84 16.11
CA TRP A 45 -15.94 36.05 15.33
C TRP A 45 -15.45 37.22 16.18
N ARG A 46 -14.28 37.77 15.82
CA ARG A 46 -13.69 38.94 16.46
C ARG A 46 -13.88 40.18 15.60
N ARG A 47 -14.51 41.22 16.17
CA ARG A 47 -14.64 42.54 15.56
C ARG A 47 -13.27 43.18 15.44
N LEU A 48 -12.89 43.62 14.23
CA LEU A 48 -11.60 44.25 13.99
C LEU A 48 -11.69 45.77 13.93
N ARG A 49 -12.51 46.30 13.01
CA ARG A 49 -12.61 47.74 12.74
C ARG A 49 -13.86 48.08 11.95
N GLN A 50 -14.26 49.35 12.05
CA GLN A 50 -15.27 49.94 11.17
C GLN A 50 -14.56 50.61 9.98
N VAL A 51 -15.07 50.42 8.77
CA VAL A 51 -14.44 50.90 7.54
C VAL A 51 -15.49 51.64 6.72
N GLN A 52 -15.18 52.89 6.35
CA GLN A 52 -15.99 53.62 5.39
C GLN A 52 -15.69 53.11 3.99
N THR A 53 -16.66 52.45 3.36
CA THR A 53 -16.55 51.96 1.98
C THR A 53 -17.35 52.86 1.03
N ARG A 54 -17.20 52.66 -0.29
CA ARG A 54 -18.05 53.33 -1.29
C ARG A 54 -19.54 52.99 -1.11
N ASN A 55 -19.85 51.86 -0.49
CA ASN A 55 -21.20 51.35 -0.26
C ASN A 55 -21.67 51.57 1.18
N GLY A 56 -21.16 52.61 1.84
CA GLY A 56 -21.49 52.93 3.22
C GLY A 56 -20.52 52.33 4.24
N THR A 57 -20.86 52.50 5.51
CA THR A 57 -20.05 52.07 6.64
C THR A 57 -20.20 50.57 6.86
N LYS A 58 -19.08 49.83 6.90
CA LYS A 58 -19.07 48.38 7.15
C LYS A 58 -18.28 48.05 8.41
N VAL A 59 -18.60 46.95 9.06
CA VAL A 59 -17.82 46.39 10.17
C VAL A 59 -17.09 45.14 9.68
N LEU A 60 -15.77 45.12 9.87
CA LEU A 60 -14.94 43.97 9.52
C LEU A 60 -14.81 43.03 10.73
N TRP A 61 -15.19 41.77 10.51
CA TRP A 61 -15.02 40.66 11.44
C TRP A 61 -14.01 39.66 10.89
N ALA A 62 -13.23 39.06 11.79
CA ALA A 62 -12.37 37.91 11.48
C ALA A 62 -12.83 36.69 12.26
N GLY A 63 -12.98 35.57 11.56
CA GLY A 63 -13.30 34.28 12.16
C GLY A 63 -12.04 33.60 12.67
N GLU A 64 -12.10 33.08 13.89
CA GLU A 64 -11.04 32.36 14.57
C GLU A 64 -11.55 30.97 14.97
N GLY A 65 -10.73 29.93 14.80
CA GLY A 65 -11.09 28.54 15.13
C GLY A 65 -10.80 27.55 13.99
N ASP A 66 -11.51 26.42 14.02
CA ASP A 66 -11.48 25.41 12.97
C ASP A 66 -12.29 25.88 11.75
N GLU A 67 -11.58 26.06 10.64
CA GLU A 67 -12.13 26.64 9.41
C GLU A 67 -12.86 25.61 8.54
N GLU A 68 -12.86 24.31 8.89
CA GLU A 68 -13.44 23.26 8.06
C GLU A 68 -14.92 23.49 7.73
N ARG A 69 -15.74 23.79 8.74
CA ARG A 69 -17.17 24.04 8.55
C ARG A 69 -17.41 25.27 7.67
N TYR A 70 -16.69 26.36 7.93
CA TYR A 70 -16.78 27.59 7.13
C TYR A 70 -16.35 27.34 5.68
N SER A 71 -15.22 26.65 5.47
CA SER A 71 -14.73 26.34 4.13
C SER A 71 -15.75 25.50 3.35
N ARG A 72 -16.34 24.48 3.98
CA ARG A 72 -17.38 23.67 3.34
C ARG A 72 -18.61 24.50 3.02
N ALA A 73 -19.13 25.24 4.01
CA ALA A 73 -20.29 26.11 3.85
C ALA A 73 -20.09 27.13 2.72
N TYR A 74 -18.94 27.79 2.69
CA TYR A 74 -18.59 28.78 1.67
C TYR A 74 -18.44 28.17 0.27
N ASN A 75 -18.04 26.91 0.16
CA ASN A 75 -17.97 26.22 -1.13
C ASN A 75 -19.37 25.84 -1.66
N VAL A 76 -20.29 25.42 -0.79
CA VAL A 76 -21.61 24.91 -1.20
C VAL A 76 -22.72 25.98 -1.19
N ALA A 77 -22.53 27.08 -0.47
CA ALA A 77 -23.48 28.19 -0.34
C ALA A 77 -22.82 29.56 -0.59
N ARG A 78 -21.83 29.60 -1.49
CA ARG A 78 -20.97 30.77 -1.74
C ARG A 78 -21.75 32.05 -1.97
N ASP A 79 -22.76 32.01 -2.82
CA ASP A 79 -23.47 33.23 -3.24
C ASP A 79 -24.31 33.83 -2.11
N ALA A 80 -24.99 32.99 -1.32
CA ALA A 80 -25.74 33.42 -0.15
C ALA A 80 -24.81 34.05 0.90
N LEU A 81 -23.69 33.38 1.21
CA LEU A 81 -22.72 33.84 2.20
C LEU A 81 -22.00 35.12 1.75
N ARG A 82 -21.61 35.20 0.47
CA ARG A 82 -20.99 36.41 -0.09
C ARG A 82 -21.96 37.58 -0.12
N GLY A 83 -23.25 37.33 -0.34
CA GLY A 83 -24.32 38.34 -0.34
C GLY A 83 -24.42 39.10 0.98
N VAL A 84 -24.08 38.46 2.10
CA VAL A 84 -24.09 39.06 3.45
C VAL A 84 -22.69 39.39 3.97
N GLY A 85 -21.68 39.33 3.10
CA GLY A 85 -20.33 39.84 3.40
C GLY A 85 -19.30 38.80 3.84
N PHE A 86 -19.64 37.50 3.94
CA PHE A 86 -18.64 36.46 4.19
C PHE A 86 -17.67 36.33 3.02
N SER A 87 -16.38 36.20 3.33
CA SER A 87 -15.33 36.00 2.33
C SER A 87 -14.07 35.36 2.92
N TRP A 88 -13.10 35.05 2.07
CA TRP A 88 -11.74 34.67 2.46
C TRP A 88 -10.80 35.83 2.19
N GLY A 89 -9.96 36.21 3.15
CA GLY A 89 -9.00 37.29 2.94
C GLY A 89 -8.06 37.49 4.13
N THR A 90 -7.23 38.53 4.05
CA THR A 90 -6.30 38.87 5.12
C THR A 90 -6.92 39.94 6.03
N ALA A 91 -6.92 39.69 7.35
CA ALA A 91 -7.36 40.70 8.33
C ALA A 91 -6.45 41.96 8.32
N GLU A 92 -5.17 41.74 8.01
CA GLU A 92 -4.12 42.73 7.91
C GLU A 92 -4.06 43.36 6.51
N ARG A 93 -3.62 44.63 6.43
CA ARG A 93 -3.51 45.37 5.16
C ARG A 93 -2.41 44.83 4.25
N GLU A 94 -1.40 44.16 4.80
CA GLU A 94 -0.30 43.56 4.04
C GLU A 94 0.27 42.34 4.79
N GLY A 95 0.56 41.24 4.08
CA GLY A 95 1.36 40.12 4.59
C GLY A 95 0.69 39.11 5.54
N GLY A 96 -0.61 39.22 5.81
CA GLY A 96 -1.31 38.36 6.78
C GLY A 96 -1.73 36.97 6.27
N ARG A 97 -2.07 36.08 7.21
CA ARG A 97 -2.73 34.79 6.91
C ARG A 97 -4.12 35.03 6.30
N VAL A 98 -4.48 34.24 5.29
CA VAL A 98 -5.85 34.19 4.76
C VAL A 98 -6.73 33.50 5.79
N VAL A 99 -7.74 34.20 6.27
CA VAL A 99 -8.71 33.75 7.29
C VAL A 99 -10.13 34.03 6.82
N PRO A 100 -11.15 33.38 7.42
CA PRO A 100 -12.54 33.75 7.24
C PRO A 100 -12.78 35.20 7.66
N LEU A 101 -13.43 35.99 6.81
CA LEU A 101 -13.81 37.39 7.09
C LEU A 101 -15.31 37.58 6.88
N CYS A 102 -15.90 38.51 7.61
CA CYS A 102 -17.25 39.00 7.34
C CYS A 102 -17.26 40.53 7.29
N TRP A 103 -17.77 41.07 6.18
CA TRP A 103 -17.98 42.50 5.96
C TRP A 103 -19.44 42.84 6.23
N GLU A 104 -19.75 42.99 7.50
CA GLU A 104 -21.10 43.28 7.94
C GLU A 104 -21.51 44.69 7.57
N ASP A 105 -22.77 44.84 7.17
CA ASP A 105 -23.44 46.12 7.00
C ASP A 105 -24.38 46.38 8.17
N PRO A 106 -24.05 47.30 9.09
CA PRO A 106 -24.94 47.64 10.20
C PRO A 106 -26.30 48.19 9.78
N ALA A 107 -26.43 48.69 8.55
CA ALA A 107 -27.69 49.19 8.00
C ALA A 107 -28.50 48.09 7.28
N ALA A 108 -27.94 46.89 7.09
CA ALA A 108 -28.66 45.78 6.48
C ALA A 108 -29.63 45.13 7.47
N ALA A 109 -30.72 44.60 6.93
CA ALA A 109 -31.74 43.88 7.67
C ALA A 109 -31.13 42.59 8.28
N PRO A 110 -31.19 42.38 9.62
CA PRO A 110 -30.65 41.18 10.28
C PRO A 110 -31.17 39.87 9.67
N GLU A 111 -32.38 39.88 9.12
CA GLU A 111 -33.03 38.75 8.48
C GLU A 111 -32.24 38.23 7.26
N ALA A 112 -31.47 39.07 6.58
CA ALA A 112 -30.66 38.66 5.44
C ALA A 112 -29.49 37.77 5.88
N LEU A 113 -28.84 38.10 7.01
CA LEU A 113 -27.77 37.30 7.59
C LEU A 113 -28.29 35.95 8.06
N ASP A 114 -29.41 35.94 8.80
CA ASP A 114 -30.03 34.71 9.27
C ASP A 114 -30.45 33.82 8.10
N ALA A 115 -31.05 34.38 7.05
CA ALA A 115 -31.41 33.64 5.84
C ALA A 115 -30.19 33.03 5.13
N ALA A 116 -29.06 33.75 5.06
CA ALA A 116 -27.83 33.24 4.48
C ALA A 116 -27.21 32.10 5.31
N LEU A 117 -27.27 32.20 6.64
CA LEU A 117 -26.80 31.14 7.54
C LEU A 117 -27.69 29.89 7.44
N VAL A 118 -29.02 30.06 7.41
CA VAL A 118 -29.97 28.96 7.18
C VAL A 118 -29.71 28.29 5.83
N ALA A 119 -29.52 29.07 4.76
CA ALA A 119 -29.21 28.54 3.44
C ALA A 119 -27.89 27.76 3.41
N ALA A 120 -26.88 28.22 4.18
CA ALA A 120 -25.60 27.52 4.32
C ALA A 120 -25.74 26.19 5.07
N ASP A 121 -26.51 26.15 6.17
CA ASP A 121 -26.77 24.92 6.92
C ASP A 121 -27.56 23.91 6.09
N GLU A 122 -28.58 24.35 5.34
CA GLU A 122 -29.30 23.47 4.42
C GLU A 122 -28.41 22.92 3.30
N ALA A 123 -27.52 23.76 2.75
CA ALA A 123 -26.58 23.33 1.72
C ALA A 123 -25.55 22.32 2.26
N LEU A 124 -25.06 22.52 3.48
CA LEU A 124 -24.22 21.55 4.18
C LEU A 124 -24.94 20.22 4.38
N ALA A 125 -26.18 20.23 4.85
CA ALA A 125 -26.97 19.01 5.03
C ALA A 125 -27.15 18.23 3.72
N ARG A 126 -27.40 18.94 2.60
CA ARG A 126 -27.47 18.32 1.26
C ARG A 126 -26.12 17.74 0.81
N ASP A 127 -25.02 18.43 1.11
CA ASP A 127 -23.68 17.96 0.78
C ASP A 127 -23.29 16.72 1.60
N ASP A 128 -23.62 16.67 2.89
CA ASP A 128 -23.39 15.52 3.75
C ASP A 128 -24.14 14.28 3.23
N LEU A 129 -25.41 14.43 2.82
CA LEU A 129 -26.19 13.35 2.20
C LEU A 129 -25.56 12.89 0.88
N ARG A 130 -25.05 13.82 0.06
CA ARG A 130 -24.36 13.51 -1.19
C ARG A 130 -23.08 12.72 -0.94
N LEU A 131 -22.26 13.15 0.03
CA LEU A 131 -21.02 12.47 0.40
C LEU A 131 -21.29 11.07 0.98
N ALA A 132 -22.29 10.94 1.85
CA ALA A 132 -22.71 9.65 2.39
C ALA A 132 -23.13 8.68 1.27
N ARG A 133 -23.90 9.14 0.28
CA ARG A 133 -24.29 8.32 -0.88
C ARG A 133 -23.09 7.90 -1.72
N VAL A 134 -22.15 8.82 -1.97
CA VAL A 134 -20.93 8.50 -2.72
C VAL A 134 -20.08 7.46 -2.00
N GLU A 135 -19.93 7.56 -0.68
CA GLU A 135 -19.17 6.58 0.10
C GLU A 135 -19.89 5.22 0.13
N GLN A 136 -21.21 5.20 0.25
CA GLN A 136 -22.00 3.98 0.14
C GLN A 136 -21.82 3.32 -1.23
N MET A 137 -21.94 4.07 -2.33
CA MET A 137 -21.73 3.54 -3.68
C MET A 137 -20.29 3.01 -3.86
N ARG A 138 -19.29 3.69 -3.31
CA ARG A 138 -17.89 3.21 -3.34
C ARG A 138 -17.71 1.92 -2.55
N ARG A 139 -18.37 1.79 -1.41
CA ARG A 139 -18.36 0.57 -0.61
C ARG A 139 -19.01 -0.58 -1.37
N GLU A 140 -20.21 -0.39 -1.91
CA GLU A 140 -20.93 -1.39 -2.71
C GLU A 140 -20.13 -1.81 -3.95
N ALA A 141 -19.49 -0.85 -4.64
CA ALA A 141 -18.62 -1.14 -5.78
C ALA A 141 -17.41 -1.99 -5.38
N ARG A 142 -16.75 -1.69 -4.25
CA ARG A 142 -15.63 -2.49 -3.72
C ARG A 142 -16.08 -3.91 -3.38
N GLU A 143 -17.20 -4.06 -2.69
CA GLU A 143 -17.76 -5.38 -2.33
C GLU A 143 -18.14 -6.20 -3.58
N ASN A 144 -18.75 -5.56 -4.59
CA ASN A 144 -19.10 -6.23 -5.83
C ASN A 144 -17.85 -6.64 -6.65
N SER A 145 -16.86 -5.76 -6.77
CA SER A 145 -15.59 -6.10 -7.43
C SER A 145 -14.87 -7.23 -6.72
N ALA A 146 -14.83 -7.25 -5.38
CA ALA A 146 -14.22 -8.33 -4.62
C ALA A 146 -14.90 -9.68 -4.87
N ARG A 147 -16.24 -9.70 -4.97
CA ARG A 147 -17.00 -10.91 -5.32
C ARG A 147 -16.68 -11.43 -6.72
N LEU A 148 -16.54 -10.53 -7.69
CA LEU A 148 -16.26 -10.92 -9.09
C LEU A 148 -14.90 -11.61 -9.25
N VAL A 149 -13.90 -11.24 -8.43
CA VAL A 149 -12.52 -11.78 -8.52
C VAL A 149 -12.19 -12.77 -7.41
N ALA A 150 -13.18 -13.18 -6.62
CA ALA A 150 -12.97 -14.01 -5.43
C ALA A 150 -12.38 -15.37 -5.80
N ASP A 151 -12.95 -16.04 -6.81
CA ASP A 151 -12.51 -17.36 -7.24
C ASP A 151 -11.09 -17.32 -7.82
N ASP A 152 -10.79 -16.33 -8.65
CA ASP A 152 -9.46 -16.11 -9.22
C ASP A 152 -8.43 -15.84 -8.10
N SER A 153 -8.81 -15.06 -7.09
CA SER A 153 -7.94 -14.73 -5.97
C SER A 153 -7.61 -15.96 -5.11
N ARG A 154 -8.61 -16.83 -4.86
CA ARG A 154 -8.40 -18.12 -4.18
C ARG A 154 -7.52 -19.04 -5.01
N ALA A 155 -7.77 -19.13 -6.31
CA ALA A 155 -6.98 -19.95 -7.23
C ALA A 155 -5.51 -19.51 -7.28
N ALA A 156 -5.25 -18.19 -7.28
CA ALA A 156 -3.89 -17.64 -7.26
C ALA A 156 -3.10 -18.07 -6.02
N LEU A 157 -3.70 -18.00 -4.82
CA LEU A 157 -3.05 -18.43 -3.59
C LEU A 157 -2.92 -19.95 -3.47
N ALA A 158 -3.88 -20.71 -4.00
CA ALA A 158 -3.76 -22.17 -4.10
C ALA A 158 -2.57 -22.55 -5.00
N ALA A 159 -2.44 -21.93 -6.16
CA ALA A 159 -1.31 -22.12 -7.08
C ALA A 159 0.02 -21.70 -6.45
N LEU A 160 0.04 -20.62 -5.66
CA LEU A 160 1.23 -20.22 -4.90
C LEU A 160 1.64 -21.28 -3.88
N ARG A 161 0.67 -21.82 -3.12
CA ARG A 161 0.92 -22.89 -2.13
C ARG A 161 1.44 -24.15 -2.81
N GLU A 162 0.82 -24.58 -3.91
CA GLU A 162 1.28 -25.74 -4.68
C GLU A 162 2.68 -25.52 -5.26
N SER A 163 2.97 -24.32 -5.79
CA SER A 163 4.28 -23.97 -6.32
C SER A 163 5.36 -23.98 -5.22
N LEU A 164 5.04 -23.48 -4.03
CA LEU A 164 5.97 -23.54 -2.90
C LEU A 164 6.22 -24.96 -2.40
N ASP A 165 5.24 -25.85 -2.50
CA ASP A 165 5.37 -27.25 -2.11
C ASP A 165 6.21 -28.04 -3.14
N LYS A 166 5.74 -28.08 -4.38
CA LYS A 166 6.32 -28.92 -5.45
C LYS A 166 7.60 -28.36 -6.06
N LEU A 167 7.73 -27.03 -6.09
CA LEU A 167 8.84 -26.33 -6.75
C LEU A 167 9.69 -25.54 -5.77
N HIS A 168 9.70 -25.88 -4.48
CA HIS A 168 10.47 -25.18 -3.44
C HIS A 168 11.95 -24.93 -3.82
N TRP A 169 12.53 -25.83 -4.62
CA TRP A 169 13.89 -25.74 -5.16
C TRP A 169 14.08 -24.59 -6.16
N ALA A 170 13.06 -24.21 -6.91
CA ALA A 170 13.10 -23.16 -7.92
C ALA A 170 12.95 -21.74 -7.33
N TRP A 171 12.58 -21.62 -6.05
CA TRP A 171 12.32 -20.34 -5.39
C TRP A 171 13.60 -19.69 -4.82
N PRO A 172 13.96 -18.46 -5.27
CA PRO A 172 15.00 -17.67 -4.59
C PRO A 172 14.62 -17.39 -3.14
N LYS A 173 15.58 -17.49 -2.20
CA LYS A 173 15.34 -17.35 -0.75
C LYS A 173 14.50 -16.12 -0.38
N LYS A 174 14.82 -14.95 -0.96
CA LYS A 174 14.07 -13.70 -0.72
C LYS A 174 12.61 -13.77 -1.21
N LYS A 175 12.38 -14.31 -2.42
CA LYS A 175 11.04 -14.44 -2.99
C LYS A 175 10.19 -15.49 -2.26
N ARG A 176 10.82 -16.57 -1.81
CA ARG A 176 10.17 -17.59 -0.97
C ARG A 176 9.66 -16.98 0.34
N ALA A 177 10.49 -16.19 1.02
CA ALA A 177 10.08 -15.53 2.26
C ALA A 177 8.89 -14.58 2.03
N ILE A 178 8.89 -13.83 0.92
CA ILE A 178 7.75 -12.98 0.54
C ILE A 178 6.51 -13.84 0.27
N ALA A 179 6.64 -14.93 -0.49
CA ALA A 179 5.52 -15.82 -0.80
C ALA A 179 4.91 -16.48 0.45
N GLU A 180 5.76 -16.93 1.39
CA GLU A 180 5.32 -17.47 2.67
C GLU A 180 4.62 -16.41 3.53
N GLU A 181 5.04 -15.15 3.48
CA GLU A 181 4.37 -14.04 4.17
C GLU A 181 3.01 -13.71 3.56
N LEU A 182 2.90 -13.69 2.23
CA LEU A 182 1.63 -13.50 1.52
C LEU A 182 0.59 -14.56 1.91
N LEU A 183 1.03 -15.80 2.15
CA LEU A 183 0.16 -16.89 2.60
C LEU A 183 -0.34 -16.72 4.06
N ARG A 184 0.28 -15.84 4.85
CA ARG A 184 -0.14 -15.52 6.23
C ARG A 184 -0.99 -14.25 6.31
N GLU A 185 -1.08 -13.47 5.23
CA GLU A 185 -1.89 -12.26 5.25
C GLU A 185 -3.36 -12.58 5.57
N PRO A 186 -4.01 -11.73 6.38
CA PRO A 186 -5.40 -11.95 6.75
C PRO A 186 -6.29 -11.87 5.50
N MET A 187 -7.21 -12.83 5.39
CA MET A 187 -8.26 -12.80 4.36
C MET A 187 -9.22 -11.64 4.63
N GLU A 188 -9.87 -11.16 3.57
CA GLU A 188 -10.99 -10.23 3.69
C GLU A 188 -12.30 -11.00 3.99
N LEU A 189 -13.44 -10.35 3.73
CA LEU A 189 -14.77 -10.94 3.94
C LEU A 189 -14.89 -12.29 3.21
N ASP A 190 -15.50 -13.27 3.88
CA ASP A 190 -15.82 -14.60 3.32
C ASP A 190 -14.59 -15.44 2.89
N ASP A 191 -13.45 -15.34 3.57
CA ASP A 191 -12.19 -16.05 3.22
C ASP A 191 -11.67 -15.71 1.81
N VAL A 192 -11.99 -14.51 1.29
CA VAL A 192 -11.48 -14.03 0.02
C VAL A 192 -10.16 -13.29 0.25
N PRO A 193 -9.08 -13.67 -0.44
CA PRO A 193 -7.83 -12.94 -0.36
C PRO A 193 -7.95 -11.53 -0.93
N ARG A 194 -7.14 -10.61 -0.40
CA ARG A 194 -6.98 -9.28 -1.00
C ARG A 194 -6.55 -9.38 -2.46
N VAL A 195 -7.16 -8.60 -3.34
CA VAL A 195 -6.84 -8.58 -4.78
C VAL A 195 -5.34 -8.33 -5.00
N ALA A 196 -4.76 -7.37 -4.28
CA ALA A 196 -3.33 -7.07 -4.36
C ALA A 196 -2.44 -8.27 -3.97
N VAL A 197 -2.86 -9.06 -2.98
CA VAL A 197 -2.13 -10.28 -2.56
C VAL A 197 -2.20 -11.34 -3.66
N ALA A 198 -3.39 -11.54 -4.26
CA ALA A 198 -3.57 -12.47 -5.36
C ALA A 198 -2.74 -12.09 -6.59
N GLU A 199 -2.69 -10.81 -6.97
CA GLU A 199 -1.88 -10.32 -8.09
C GLU A 199 -0.38 -10.60 -7.87
N ILE A 200 0.12 -10.35 -6.65
CA ILE A 200 1.52 -10.64 -6.32
C ILE A 200 1.76 -12.16 -6.36
N ALA A 201 0.82 -12.96 -5.86
CA ALA A 201 0.90 -14.42 -5.90
C ALA A 201 1.05 -14.94 -7.35
N VAL A 202 0.19 -14.48 -8.28
CA VAL A 202 0.27 -14.82 -9.71
C VAL A 202 1.62 -14.41 -10.31
N LYS A 203 2.10 -13.21 -10.00
CA LYS A 203 3.38 -12.71 -10.52
C LYS A 203 4.56 -13.56 -10.03
N LEU A 204 4.56 -13.95 -8.76
CA LEU A 204 5.64 -14.75 -8.20
C LEU A 204 5.65 -16.17 -8.76
N THR A 205 4.49 -16.82 -8.88
CA THR A 205 4.38 -18.17 -9.48
C THR A 205 4.78 -18.16 -10.96
N ALA A 206 4.37 -17.15 -11.73
CA ALA A 206 4.78 -16.99 -13.12
C ALA A 206 6.31 -16.86 -13.26
N GLN A 207 6.95 -16.06 -12.41
CA GLN A 207 8.43 -15.92 -12.42
C GLN A 207 9.16 -17.23 -12.09
N VAL A 208 8.60 -18.06 -11.20
CA VAL A 208 9.15 -19.38 -10.92
C VAL A 208 8.98 -20.31 -12.13
N ALA A 209 7.80 -20.31 -12.75
CA ALA A 209 7.56 -21.09 -13.95
C ALA A 209 8.51 -20.70 -15.11
N GLU A 210 8.73 -19.40 -15.32
CA GLU A 210 9.71 -18.88 -16.29
C GLU A 210 11.14 -19.34 -15.99
N ALA A 211 11.56 -19.30 -14.72
CA ALA A 211 12.88 -19.77 -14.32
C ALA A 211 13.07 -21.28 -14.59
N VAL A 212 12.04 -22.09 -14.28
CA VAL A 212 12.02 -23.53 -14.57
C VAL A 212 12.10 -23.76 -16.08
N ALA A 213 11.29 -23.04 -16.87
CA ALA A 213 11.29 -23.15 -18.32
C ALA A 213 12.64 -22.77 -18.93
N ALA A 214 13.30 -21.72 -18.44
CA ALA A 214 14.62 -21.30 -18.91
C ALA A 214 15.70 -22.35 -18.62
N VAL A 215 15.68 -22.97 -17.43
CA VAL A 215 16.61 -24.06 -17.11
C VAL A 215 16.35 -25.27 -17.99
N ARG A 216 15.09 -25.66 -18.20
CA ARG A 216 14.73 -26.75 -19.09
C ARG A 216 15.22 -26.50 -20.53
N ALA A 217 14.95 -25.31 -21.07
CA ALA A 217 15.38 -24.93 -22.41
C ALA A 217 16.90 -25.05 -22.57
N ARG A 218 17.67 -24.59 -21.57
CA ARG A 218 19.13 -24.72 -21.55
C ARG A 218 19.59 -26.18 -21.54
N VAL A 219 18.97 -27.02 -20.71
CA VAL A 219 19.31 -28.45 -20.60
C VAL A 219 18.96 -29.22 -21.88
N ALA A 220 17.89 -28.83 -22.56
CA ALA A 220 17.46 -29.44 -23.82
C ALA A 220 18.23 -28.94 -25.06
N ALA A 221 18.98 -27.84 -24.96
CA ALA A 221 19.67 -27.25 -26.10
C ALA A 221 20.96 -28.00 -26.47
N ASP A 222 21.79 -28.34 -25.48
CA ASP A 222 23.12 -28.90 -25.72
C ASP A 222 23.22 -30.33 -25.16
N PRO A 223 23.49 -31.36 -25.98
CA PRO A 223 23.73 -32.70 -25.47
C PRO A 223 25.12 -32.86 -24.87
N VAL A 224 25.26 -33.78 -23.90
CA VAL A 224 26.58 -34.22 -23.43
C VAL A 224 27.04 -35.39 -24.30
N ASN A 225 27.91 -35.09 -25.26
CA ASN A 225 28.29 -36.01 -26.33
C ASN A 225 28.81 -37.37 -25.81
N ASP A 226 29.58 -37.37 -24.71
CA ASP A 226 30.12 -38.59 -24.11
C ASP A 226 29.04 -39.57 -23.62
N TRP A 227 27.84 -39.08 -23.32
CA TRP A 227 26.72 -39.86 -22.79
C TRP A 227 25.60 -40.09 -23.82
N LEU A 228 25.69 -39.51 -25.01
CA LEU A 228 24.62 -39.56 -26.01
C LEU A 228 24.26 -40.98 -26.41
N GLU A 229 25.25 -41.82 -26.70
CA GLU A 229 24.99 -43.20 -27.13
C GLU A 229 24.28 -44.00 -26.04
N ARG A 230 24.75 -43.85 -24.79
CA ARG A 230 24.13 -44.50 -23.64
C ARG A 230 22.71 -43.99 -23.38
N ALA A 231 22.44 -42.71 -23.61
CA ALA A 231 21.12 -42.10 -23.48
C ALA A 231 20.10 -42.56 -24.55
N ARG A 232 20.54 -43.20 -25.64
CA ARG A 232 19.63 -43.76 -26.65
C ARG A 232 18.86 -44.98 -26.13
N ASP A 233 19.44 -45.70 -25.17
CA ASP A 233 18.81 -46.84 -24.51
C ASP A 233 17.64 -46.38 -23.62
N PRO A 234 16.38 -46.78 -23.92
CA PRO A 234 15.21 -46.41 -23.13
C PRO A 234 15.28 -46.88 -21.67
N GLU A 235 15.86 -48.05 -21.40
CA GLU A 235 15.96 -48.57 -20.03
C GLU A 235 16.93 -47.72 -19.20
N VAL A 236 18.01 -47.25 -19.82
CA VAL A 236 18.95 -46.34 -19.19
C VAL A 236 18.32 -44.98 -18.93
N ARG A 237 17.50 -44.46 -19.85
CA ARG A 237 16.76 -43.20 -19.63
C ARG A 237 15.82 -43.31 -18.43
N LEU A 238 15.12 -44.42 -18.29
CA LEU A 238 14.26 -44.66 -17.13
C LEU A 238 15.10 -44.76 -15.84
N ALA A 239 16.19 -45.52 -15.87
CA ALA A 239 17.06 -45.70 -14.72
C ALA A 239 17.72 -44.37 -14.27
N VAL A 240 18.17 -43.54 -15.21
CA VAL A 240 18.76 -42.22 -14.87
C VAL A 240 17.70 -41.27 -14.34
N HIS A 241 16.46 -41.35 -14.83
CA HIS A 241 15.35 -40.55 -14.28
C HIS A 241 15.05 -40.92 -12.82
N VAL A 242 15.09 -42.22 -12.49
CA VAL A 242 15.00 -42.68 -11.10
C VAL A 242 16.16 -42.15 -10.26
N GLY A 243 17.39 -42.22 -10.77
CA GLY A 243 18.56 -41.66 -10.08
C GLY A 243 18.45 -40.16 -9.83
N LEU A 244 17.93 -39.40 -10.79
CA LEU A 244 17.67 -37.96 -10.68
C LEU A 244 16.63 -37.65 -9.59
N LYS A 245 15.53 -38.42 -9.52
CA LYS A 245 14.51 -38.27 -8.46
C LYS A 245 15.10 -38.52 -7.08
N ILE A 246 15.82 -39.62 -6.91
CA ILE A 246 16.46 -39.99 -5.63
C ILE A 246 17.44 -38.91 -5.16
N LEU A 247 18.30 -38.40 -6.05
CA LEU A 247 19.24 -37.32 -5.68
C LEU A 247 18.53 -36.00 -5.37
N SER A 248 17.41 -35.72 -6.05
CA SER A 248 16.61 -34.50 -5.81
C SER A 248 15.85 -34.56 -4.48
N GLU A 249 15.36 -35.74 -4.09
CA GLU A 249 14.75 -35.97 -2.77
C GLU A 249 15.74 -35.75 -1.63
N MET A 250 17.03 -36.05 -1.83
CA MET A 250 18.08 -35.79 -0.83
C MET A 250 18.50 -34.30 -0.76
N ASP A 251 18.24 -33.51 -1.79
CA ASP A 251 18.68 -32.10 -1.92
C ASP A 251 17.67 -31.12 -1.28
N GLU A 252 17.29 -31.36 -0.03
CA GLU A 252 16.34 -30.50 0.71
C GLU A 252 16.90 -29.08 0.94
N ASP A 253 18.21 -28.96 1.10
CA ASP A 253 18.90 -27.70 1.37
C ASP A 253 19.30 -26.95 0.09
N ARG A 254 19.08 -27.54 -1.10
CA ARG A 254 19.33 -26.94 -2.41
C ARG A 254 20.80 -26.60 -2.63
N ALA A 255 21.70 -27.48 -2.20
CA ALA A 255 23.14 -27.28 -2.23
C ALA A 255 23.60 -25.96 -1.59
N THR A 256 22.84 -25.46 -0.59
CA THR A 256 23.22 -24.24 0.13
C THR A 256 24.28 -24.54 1.18
N LEU A 257 24.23 -25.73 1.77
CA LEU A 257 25.22 -26.31 2.66
C LEU A 257 26.15 -27.24 1.88
N ASP A 258 27.38 -27.36 2.35
CA ASP A 258 28.33 -28.36 1.86
C ASP A 258 28.31 -29.57 2.80
N ASN A 259 27.28 -30.41 2.65
CA ASN A 259 27.05 -31.59 3.49
C ASN A 259 27.42 -32.91 2.77
N GLY A 260 27.74 -32.86 1.48
CA GLY A 260 28.06 -34.03 0.66
C GLY A 260 26.85 -34.90 0.25
N TYR A 261 25.62 -34.44 0.49
CA TYR A 261 24.37 -35.13 0.16
C TYR A 261 23.55 -34.36 -0.87
N GLY A 262 22.78 -35.08 -1.70
CA GLY A 262 21.97 -34.49 -2.76
C GLY A 262 22.81 -33.92 -3.89
N TRP A 263 22.42 -32.74 -4.36
CA TRP A 263 23.07 -32.08 -5.49
C TRP A 263 24.18 -31.14 -5.04
N GLY A 264 25.21 -31.01 -5.89
CA GLY A 264 26.11 -29.86 -5.82
C GLY A 264 25.49 -28.62 -6.48
N ARG A 265 25.99 -27.42 -6.13
CA ARG A 265 25.50 -26.13 -6.66
C ARG A 265 25.38 -26.05 -8.18
N SER A 266 26.27 -26.71 -8.91
CA SER A 266 26.27 -26.70 -10.37
C SER A 266 25.15 -27.55 -10.99
N HIS A 267 24.57 -28.49 -10.25
CA HIS A 267 23.58 -29.45 -10.76
C HIS A 267 22.20 -29.33 -10.10
N SER A 268 22.06 -28.70 -8.93
CA SER A 268 20.78 -28.67 -8.19
C SER A 268 19.59 -28.25 -9.08
N HIS A 269 19.65 -27.08 -9.72
CA HIS A 269 18.54 -26.62 -10.58
C HIS A 269 18.24 -27.55 -11.76
N ALA A 270 19.28 -28.01 -12.48
CA ALA A 270 19.08 -28.89 -13.63
C ALA A 270 18.57 -30.28 -13.21
N GLY A 271 19.10 -30.81 -12.11
CA GLY A 271 18.70 -32.09 -11.53
C GLY A 271 17.24 -32.09 -11.11
N HIS A 272 16.81 -31.06 -10.37
CA HIS A 272 15.40 -30.92 -9.98
C HIS A 272 14.46 -30.74 -11.17
N VAL A 273 14.84 -29.96 -12.18
CA VAL A 273 14.04 -29.84 -13.42
C VAL A 273 13.88 -31.20 -14.08
N LEU A 274 14.97 -31.92 -14.32
CA LEU A 274 14.96 -33.22 -14.99
C LEU A 274 14.20 -34.27 -14.19
N ALA A 275 14.34 -34.29 -12.86
CA ALA A 275 13.62 -35.20 -11.98
C ALA A 275 12.09 -35.01 -12.04
N ASN A 276 11.63 -33.77 -12.23
CA ASN A 276 10.21 -33.42 -12.30
C ASN A 276 9.59 -33.56 -13.70
N LEU A 277 10.38 -33.88 -14.74
CA LEU A 277 9.81 -34.19 -16.05
C LEU A 277 9.04 -35.52 -16.00
N PRO A 278 7.96 -35.67 -16.79
CA PRO A 278 7.26 -36.95 -16.92
C PRO A 278 8.16 -38.04 -17.53
N GLU A 279 8.97 -37.65 -18.53
CA GLU A 279 9.92 -38.49 -19.23
C GLU A 279 11.12 -37.66 -19.70
N LEU A 280 12.24 -38.34 -19.98
CA LEU A 280 13.46 -37.71 -20.49
C LEU A 280 13.62 -37.99 -21.98
N SER A 281 13.85 -36.93 -22.76
CA SER A 281 14.40 -37.05 -24.11
C SER A 281 15.85 -37.56 -24.08
N ILE A 282 16.41 -37.92 -25.24
CA ILE A 282 17.80 -38.37 -25.34
C ILE A 282 18.78 -37.28 -24.88
N ILE A 283 18.52 -36.02 -25.24
CA ILE A 283 19.37 -34.88 -24.85
C ILE A 283 19.30 -34.66 -23.34
N GLU A 284 18.09 -34.59 -22.78
CA GLU A 284 17.87 -34.44 -21.34
C GLU A 284 18.47 -35.60 -20.54
N ALA A 285 18.37 -36.83 -21.04
CA ALA A 285 18.99 -38.00 -20.43
C ALA A 285 20.52 -37.97 -20.49
N SER A 286 21.13 -37.46 -21.57
CA SER A 286 22.59 -37.29 -21.65
C SER A 286 23.12 -36.30 -20.59
N GLN A 287 22.38 -35.21 -20.35
CA GLN A 287 22.65 -34.24 -19.29
C GLN A 287 22.44 -34.87 -17.90
N GLY A 288 21.35 -35.63 -17.74
CA GLY A 288 21.06 -36.40 -16.53
C GLY A 288 22.18 -37.38 -16.18
N LEU A 289 22.70 -38.13 -17.16
CA LEU A 289 23.80 -39.08 -16.97
C LEU A 289 25.06 -38.37 -16.49
N ALA A 290 25.43 -37.25 -17.12
CA ALA A 290 26.59 -36.45 -16.71
C ALA A 290 26.46 -35.91 -15.28
N ALA A 291 25.26 -35.45 -14.90
CA ALA A 291 24.97 -34.96 -13.57
C ALA A 291 25.04 -36.11 -12.53
N VAL A 292 24.32 -37.21 -12.77
CA VAL A 292 24.27 -38.37 -11.88
C VAL A 292 25.66 -38.98 -11.71
N TRP A 293 26.49 -39.05 -12.75
CA TRP A 293 27.85 -39.57 -12.64
C TRP A 293 28.68 -38.84 -11.58
N ARG A 294 28.52 -37.52 -11.42
CA ARG A 294 29.27 -36.77 -10.39
C ARG A 294 28.81 -37.10 -8.97
N HIS A 295 27.59 -37.57 -8.79
CA HIS A 295 26.97 -37.86 -7.48
C HIS A 295 26.68 -39.34 -7.25
N ARG A 296 27.10 -40.20 -8.17
CA ARG A 296 26.76 -41.63 -8.25
C ARG A 296 27.03 -42.42 -6.97
N LYS A 297 28.03 -42.03 -6.15
CA LYS A 297 28.34 -42.72 -4.89
C LYS A 297 27.22 -42.63 -3.85
N GLN A 298 26.30 -41.67 -4.00
CA GLN A 298 25.11 -41.54 -3.16
C GLN A 298 23.99 -42.51 -3.60
N LEU A 299 24.09 -43.09 -4.81
CA LEU A 299 23.13 -44.07 -5.32
C LEU A 299 23.52 -45.49 -4.93
N ARG A 300 22.49 -46.30 -4.67
CA ARG A 300 22.65 -47.73 -4.41
C ARG A 300 23.35 -48.43 -5.59
N PRO A 301 24.18 -49.46 -5.35
CA PRO A 301 24.92 -50.17 -6.40
C PRO A 301 24.02 -50.70 -7.53
N GLU A 302 22.82 -51.16 -7.20
CA GLU A 302 21.86 -51.68 -8.18
C GLU A 302 21.44 -50.61 -9.20
N ILE A 303 21.18 -49.38 -8.74
CA ILE A 303 20.81 -48.26 -9.60
C ILE A 303 22.00 -47.85 -10.48
N ARG A 304 23.20 -47.81 -9.89
CA ARG A 304 24.43 -47.53 -10.65
C ARG A 304 24.66 -48.56 -11.75
N GLN A 305 24.42 -49.83 -11.48
CA GLN A 305 24.53 -50.90 -12.48
C GLN A 305 23.52 -50.69 -13.62
N SER A 306 22.26 -50.36 -13.32
CA SER A 306 21.26 -50.09 -14.37
C SER A 306 21.64 -48.87 -15.23
N ILE A 307 22.14 -47.80 -14.62
CA ILE A 307 22.48 -46.57 -15.34
C ILE A 307 23.78 -46.75 -16.16
N PHE A 308 24.87 -47.16 -15.50
CA PHE A 308 26.23 -47.12 -16.05
C PHE A 308 26.76 -48.48 -16.50
N GLY A 309 26.02 -49.57 -16.27
CA GLY A 309 26.46 -50.93 -16.60
C GLY A 309 27.44 -51.55 -15.58
N SER A 310 27.76 -50.84 -14.50
CA SER A 310 28.62 -51.33 -13.42
C SER A 310 28.14 -50.86 -12.06
N ALA A 311 28.17 -51.76 -11.06
CA ALA A 311 27.86 -51.43 -9.67
C ALA A 311 28.97 -50.62 -8.99
N GLU A 312 30.20 -50.67 -9.53
CA GLU A 312 31.36 -49.92 -9.04
C GLU A 312 31.44 -48.50 -9.61
N ALA A 313 30.63 -48.23 -10.64
CA ALA A 313 30.54 -46.94 -11.33
C ALA A 313 30.69 -45.77 -10.36
#